data_AF-A0A4Y2K7V2-F1
#
_entry.id   AF-A0A4Y2K7V2-F1
#
_cell.length_a   1.000
_cell.length_b   1.000
_cell.length_c   1.000
_cell.angle_alpha   90.00
_cell.angle_beta   90.00
_cell.angle_gamma   90.00
#
_symmetry.space_group_name_H-M   'P 1'
#
loop_
_entity.id
_entity.type
_entity.pdbx_description
1 polymer ?
#
loop_
_entity_poly.entity_id
_entity_poly.type
_entity_poly.pdbx_seq_one_letter_code
_entity_poly.pdbx_strand_id
1 'polypeptide(L)'
;MDSPIFKMGKCSEFCELIEENPHWELFVFYELKEIMRQKDEFEFIEALNALASGNMKEKQIELIKSRELSASAVPRSAIRLYSENKCVDVYNEDKIRNHPGPEYISIAKDVILGKLAESTKERVLEGLKRKKLNEMNGLPHWLTLKIGIKYMITNNIDVEDGLVNGACGILKLITFENNKSQAKNSLVGLFLGKCR
;
A
#
# COMPACT_ATOMS: atom_id res chain seq x y z
N MET A 1 -5.93 34.14 -9.36
CA MET A 1 -6.59 32.96 -8.76
C MET A 1 -5.88 31.77 -9.33
N ASP A 2 -5.39 30.89 -8.48
CA ASP A 2 -4.79 29.64 -8.95
C ASP A 2 -5.87 28.80 -9.63
N SER A 3 -5.60 28.34 -10.85
CA SER A 3 -6.54 27.52 -11.60
C SER A 3 -6.66 26.12 -10.99
N PRO A 4 -7.81 25.43 -11.13
CA PRO A 4 -7.98 24.08 -10.64
C PRO A 4 -6.97 23.12 -11.27
N ILE A 5 -6.28 22.34 -10.43
CA ILE A 5 -5.27 21.35 -10.88
C ILE A 5 -5.93 20.20 -11.69
N PHE A 6 -7.21 19.94 -11.47
CA PHE A 6 -7.95 18.86 -12.10
C PHE A 6 -8.70 19.32 -13.34
N LYS A 7 -8.17 18.92 -14.50
CA LYS A 7 -8.78 19.14 -15.82
C LYS A 7 -10.03 18.28 -15.99
N MET A 8 -10.92 18.72 -16.89
CA MET A 8 -12.09 17.93 -17.26
C MET A 8 -11.66 16.56 -17.81
N GLY A 9 -12.28 15.48 -17.31
CA GLY A 9 -11.98 14.13 -17.76
C GLY A 9 -12.34 13.97 -19.23
N LYS A 10 -11.53 13.22 -20.01
CA LYS A 10 -11.65 13.03 -21.48
C LYS A 10 -12.97 12.42 -21.99
N CYS A 11 -14.00 12.31 -21.15
CA CYS A 11 -15.21 11.53 -21.38
C CYS A 11 -16.49 12.38 -21.43
N SER A 12 -16.40 13.71 -21.49
CA SER A 12 -17.57 14.56 -21.76
C SER A 12 -17.52 15.04 -23.21
N GLU A 13 -18.63 14.94 -23.94
CA GLU A 13 -18.78 15.48 -25.31
C GLU A 13 -18.54 17.00 -25.39
N PHE A 14 -18.50 17.67 -24.24
CA PHE A 14 -18.28 19.11 -24.11
C PHE A 14 -16.83 19.48 -23.73
N CYS A 15 -15.91 18.50 -23.67
CA CYS A 15 -14.50 18.72 -23.29
C CYS A 15 -13.76 19.70 -24.20
N GLU A 16 -14.20 19.90 -25.43
CA GLU A 16 -13.60 20.84 -26.39
C GLU A 16 -14.19 22.26 -26.29
N LEU A 17 -15.32 22.44 -25.58
CA LEU A 17 -16.06 23.69 -25.53
C LEU A 17 -15.90 24.45 -24.21
N ILE A 18 -15.42 23.78 -23.15
CA ILE A 18 -15.23 24.37 -21.83
C ILE A 18 -13.88 23.89 -21.28
N GLU A 19 -13.03 24.82 -20.85
CA GLU A 19 -11.66 24.53 -20.37
C GLU A 19 -11.66 23.85 -18.98
N GLU A 20 -12.67 24.15 -18.16
CA GLU A 20 -12.79 23.67 -16.78
C GLU A 20 -14.16 23.02 -16.54
N ASN A 21 -14.22 22.10 -15.57
CA ASN A 21 -15.50 21.50 -15.21
C ASN A 21 -16.38 22.57 -14.52
N PRO A 22 -17.57 22.91 -15.07
CA PRO A 22 -18.42 23.98 -14.52
C PRO A 22 -18.90 23.68 -13.09
N HIS A 23 -18.87 22.43 -12.65
CA HIS A 23 -19.15 22.09 -11.25
C HIS A 23 -18.14 22.69 -10.27
N TRP A 24 -16.93 23.09 -10.71
CA TRP A 24 -15.95 23.77 -9.85
C TRP A 24 -16.49 25.09 -9.26
N GLU A 25 -17.34 25.81 -10.01
CA GLU A 25 -17.95 27.06 -9.56
C GLU A 25 -18.92 26.85 -8.37
N LEU A 26 -19.37 25.62 -8.14
CA LEU A 26 -20.24 25.27 -7.02
C LEU A 26 -19.46 25.05 -5.71
N PHE A 27 -18.13 25.00 -5.75
CA PHE A 27 -17.29 24.77 -4.57
C PHE A 27 -16.73 26.08 -4.00
N VAL A 28 -16.57 26.10 -2.68
CA VAL A 28 -15.86 27.17 -1.95
C VAL A 28 -14.54 26.59 -1.44
N PHE A 29 -13.43 27.26 -1.74
CA PHE A 29 -12.10 26.82 -1.33
C PHE A 29 -11.75 27.34 0.08
N TYR A 30 -11.26 26.44 0.93
CA TYR A 30 -10.68 26.75 2.23
C TYR A 30 -9.25 26.21 2.27
N GLU A 31 -8.28 27.12 2.29
CA GLU A 31 -6.86 26.78 2.33
C GLU A 31 -6.38 26.56 3.78
N LEU A 32 -5.75 25.42 4.04
CA LEU A 32 -5.08 25.15 5.31
C LEU A 32 -3.64 25.66 5.24
N LYS A 33 -3.24 26.48 6.22
CA LYS A 33 -1.92 27.14 6.25
C LYS A 33 -0.94 26.54 7.25
N GLU A 34 -1.42 25.68 8.16
CA GLU A 34 -0.62 25.13 9.25
C GLU A 34 -0.16 23.69 8.95
N ILE A 35 1.16 23.45 9.07
CA ILE A 35 1.75 22.12 8.88
C ILE A 35 1.80 21.37 10.22
N MET A 36 0.87 20.45 10.41
CA MET A 36 0.73 19.71 11.68
C MET A 36 1.73 18.57 11.86
N ARG A 37 2.21 17.97 10.76
CA ARG A 37 3.02 16.73 10.81
C ARG A 37 4.45 16.97 11.32
N GLN A 38 5.05 18.10 10.97
CA GLN A 38 6.40 18.50 11.36
C GLN A 38 6.39 19.81 12.15
N LYS A 39 5.29 20.11 12.86
CA LYS A 39 4.98 21.44 13.43
C LYS A 39 6.11 22.09 14.24
N ASP A 40 6.98 21.29 14.86
CA ASP A 40 8.07 21.75 15.72
C ASP A 40 9.42 21.85 14.98
N GLU A 41 9.47 21.51 13.68
CA GLU A 41 10.68 21.48 12.84
C GLU A 41 10.61 22.53 11.72
N PHE A 42 10.69 23.82 12.09
CA PHE A 42 10.53 24.94 11.17
C PHE A 42 11.46 24.88 9.94
N GLU A 43 12.77 24.64 10.15
CA GLU A 43 13.74 24.57 9.04
C GLU A 43 13.41 23.42 8.07
N PHE A 44 12.86 22.32 8.59
CA PHE A 44 12.46 21.18 7.76
C PHE A 44 11.17 21.46 7.00
N ILE A 45 10.18 22.11 7.63
CA ILE A 45 8.97 22.57 6.95
C ILE A 45 9.32 23.48 5.77
N GLU A 46 10.19 24.48 5.98
CA GLU A 46 10.60 25.38 4.90
C GLU A 46 11.28 24.64 3.75
N ALA A 47 12.16 23.68 4.07
CA ALA A 47 12.82 22.86 3.05
C ALA A 47 11.83 21.99 2.27
N LEU A 48 10.82 21.40 2.92
CA LEU A 48 9.78 20.60 2.25
C LEU A 48 8.87 21.45 1.37
N ASN A 49 8.48 22.64 1.82
CA ASN A 49 7.67 23.57 1.01
C ASN A 49 8.45 24.09 -0.20
N ALA A 50 9.75 24.38 -0.04
CA ALA A 50 10.62 24.77 -1.14
C ALA A 50 10.83 23.61 -2.14
N LEU A 51 10.96 22.37 -1.65
CA LEU A 51 11.03 21.17 -2.49
C LEU A 51 9.74 20.98 -3.31
N ALA A 52 8.57 21.14 -2.68
CA ALA A 52 7.28 20.99 -3.35
C ALA A 52 7.03 22.05 -4.43
N SER A 53 7.50 23.28 -4.20
CA SER A 53 7.39 24.40 -5.17
C SER A 53 8.52 24.44 -6.20
N GLY A 54 9.54 23.60 -6.06
CA GLY A 54 10.71 23.58 -6.96
C GLY A 54 11.71 24.73 -6.75
N ASN A 55 11.61 25.48 -5.65
CA ASN A 55 12.39 26.69 -5.38
C ASN A 55 13.35 26.52 -4.20
N MET A 56 14.11 25.42 -4.17
CA MET A 56 15.05 25.14 -3.08
C MET A 56 16.30 26.03 -3.11
N LYS A 57 16.71 26.51 -1.94
CA LYS A 57 17.99 27.20 -1.70
C LYS A 57 19.07 26.20 -1.29
N GLU A 58 20.34 26.56 -1.45
CA GLU A 58 21.48 25.67 -1.15
C GLU A 58 21.43 25.09 0.27
N LYS A 59 21.17 25.92 1.30
CA LYS A 59 21.03 25.44 2.70
C LYS A 59 19.95 24.36 2.84
N GLN A 60 18.84 24.46 2.11
CA GLN A 60 17.75 23.48 2.16
C GLN A 60 18.13 22.20 1.43
N ILE A 61 18.87 22.30 0.32
CA ILE A 61 19.42 21.14 -0.39
C ILE A 61 20.40 20.39 0.52
N GLU A 62 21.33 21.11 1.16
CA GLU A 62 22.26 20.56 2.14
C GLU A 62 21.52 19.87 3.30
N LEU A 63 20.45 20.49 3.81
CA LEU A 63 19.61 19.91 4.85
C LEU A 63 19.01 18.57 4.40
N ILE A 64 18.40 18.48 3.21
CA ILE A 64 17.86 17.21 2.70
C ILE A 64 18.97 16.18 2.48
N LYS A 65 20.10 16.59 1.86
CA LYS A 65 21.24 15.71 1.59
C LYS A 65 21.92 15.19 2.85
N SER A 66 21.92 15.95 3.95
CA SER A 66 22.44 15.47 5.24
C SER A 66 21.73 14.21 5.78
N ARG A 67 20.53 13.90 5.25
CA ARG A 67 19.73 12.72 5.59
C ARG A 67 19.93 11.57 4.59
N GLU A 68 20.83 11.72 3.62
CA GLU A 68 21.30 10.62 2.78
C GLU A 68 22.19 9.71 3.63
N LEU A 69 21.57 8.66 4.15
CA LEU A 69 22.23 7.70 5.03
C LEU A 69 22.51 6.39 4.29
N SER A 70 23.55 5.70 4.72
CA SER A 70 23.79 4.33 4.29
C SER A 70 22.66 3.42 4.76
N ALA A 71 22.41 2.35 4.01
CA ALA A 71 21.32 1.43 4.30
C ALA A 71 21.40 0.77 5.70
N SER A 72 22.60 0.70 6.29
CA SER A 72 22.85 0.16 7.64
C SER A 72 22.49 1.13 8.77
N ALA A 73 22.51 2.43 8.50
CA ALA A 73 22.13 3.46 9.48
C ALA A 73 20.60 3.64 9.59
N VAL A 74 19.84 3.17 8.59
CA VAL A 74 18.37 3.25 8.59
C VAL A 74 17.79 2.25 9.60
N PRO A 75 16.90 2.67 10.53
CA PRO A 75 16.27 1.76 11.48
C PRO A 75 15.58 0.58 10.79
N ARG A 76 15.77 -0.64 11.33
CA ARG A 76 15.17 -1.86 10.75
C ARG A 76 13.65 -1.83 10.71
N SER A 77 13.02 -1.04 11.58
CA SER A 77 11.57 -0.85 11.68
C SER A 77 11.00 0.19 10.71
N ALA A 78 11.85 0.98 10.06
CA ALA A 78 11.44 2.05 9.15
C ALA A 78 10.73 1.47 7.92
N ILE A 79 9.68 2.17 7.46
CA ILE A 79 9.04 1.87 6.18
C ILE A 79 9.92 2.45 5.08
N ARG A 80 10.22 1.64 4.06
CA ARG A 80 10.96 2.09 2.88
C ARG A 80 9.99 2.42 1.76
N LEU A 81 10.19 3.58 1.16
CA LEU A 81 9.45 4.03 -0.01
C LEU A 81 10.32 3.85 -1.25
N TYR A 82 9.72 3.32 -2.31
CA TYR A 82 10.34 3.14 -3.61
C TYR A 82 9.42 3.71 -4.68
N SER A 83 9.99 4.15 -5.81
CA SER A 83 9.24 4.65 -6.95
C SER A 83 8.46 3.56 -7.69
N GLU A 84 8.94 2.32 -7.64
CA GLU A 84 8.41 1.18 -8.39
C GLU A 84 8.03 0.01 -7.47
N ASN A 85 6.88 -0.62 -7.77
CA ASN A 85 6.41 -1.80 -7.03
C ASN A 85 7.41 -2.97 -7.09
N LYS A 86 8.10 -3.17 -8.22
CA LYS A 86 9.12 -4.22 -8.34
C LYS A 86 10.23 -4.08 -7.30
N CYS A 87 10.65 -2.86 -7.00
CA CYS A 87 11.65 -2.59 -5.98
C CYS A 87 11.10 -2.86 -4.57
N VAL A 88 9.81 -2.56 -4.34
CA VAL A 88 9.10 -2.91 -3.10
C VAL A 88 9.05 -4.42 -2.91
N ASP A 89 8.67 -5.17 -3.95
CA ASP A 89 8.56 -6.63 -3.93
C ASP A 89 9.91 -7.27 -3.60
N VAL A 90 10.97 -6.90 -4.32
CA VAL A 90 12.33 -7.41 -4.06
C VAL A 90 12.79 -7.14 -2.63
N TYR A 91 12.54 -5.92 -2.13
CA TYR A 91 12.91 -5.57 -0.75
C TYR A 91 12.12 -6.36 0.28
N ASN A 92 10.80 -6.50 0.09
CA ASN A 92 9.93 -7.22 1.02
C ASN A 92 10.22 -8.71 1.03
N GLU A 93 10.45 -9.32 -0.14
CA GLU A 93 10.86 -10.72 -0.27
C GLU A 93 12.18 -10.97 0.46
N ASP A 94 13.18 -10.11 0.27
CA ASP A 94 14.46 -10.23 0.98
C ASP A 94 14.30 -10.07 2.49
N LYS A 95 13.47 -9.12 2.93
CA LYS A 95 13.15 -8.93 4.34
C LYS A 95 12.49 -10.13 4.97
N ILE A 96 11.52 -10.74 4.29
CA ILE A 96 10.83 -11.94 4.78
C ILE A 96 11.83 -13.12 4.80
N ARG A 97 12.55 -13.35 3.71
CA ARG A 97 13.53 -14.44 3.61
C ARG A 97 14.58 -14.38 4.73
N ASN A 98 15.14 -13.20 4.99
CA ASN A 98 16.20 -12.99 5.97
C ASN A 98 15.70 -12.85 7.42
N HIS A 99 14.39 -12.79 7.65
CA HIS A 99 13.86 -12.77 9.02
C HIS A 99 13.94 -14.16 9.66
N PRO A 100 14.36 -14.27 10.93
CA PRO A 100 14.43 -15.55 11.62
C PRO A 100 13.05 -16.17 11.82
N GLY A 101 13.03 -17.49 11.97
CA GLY A 101 11.82 -18.25 12.27
C GLY A 101 11.20 -18.97 11.06
N PRO A 102 10.19 -19.81 11.32
CA PRO A 102 9.54 -20.61 10.29
C PRO A 102 8.77 -19.72 9.31
N GLU A 103 8.85 -20.11 8.04
CA GLU A 103 8.07 -19.53 6.96
C GLU A 103 6.75 -20.29 6.79
N TYR A 104 5.66 -19.55 6.63
CA TYR A 104 4.33 -20.09 6.35
C TYR A 104 3.81 -19.52 5.05
N ILE A 105 3.18 -20.35 4.22
CA ILE A 105 2.61 -19.92 2.95
C ILE A 105 1.09 -20.05 3.05
N SER A 106 0.39 -18.93 2.92
CA SER A 106 -1.06 -18.90 2.76
C SER A 106 -1.39 -18.90 1.28
N ILE A 107 -2.12 -19.91 0.80
CA ILE A 107 -2.56 -20.02 -0.60
C ILE A 107 -4.04 -19.65 -0.67
N ALA A 108 -4.39 -18.74 -1.57
CA ALA A 108 -5.76 -18.33 -1.82
C ALA A 108 -6.62 -19.50 -2.32
N LYS A 109 -7.89 -19.52 -1.90
CA LYS A 109 -8.90 -20.47 -2.37
C LYS A 109 -9.89 -19.74 -3.26
N ASP A 110 -9.67 -19.82 -4.56
CA ASP A 110 -10.53 -19.19 -5.56
C ASP A 110 -11.66 -20.15 -5.99
N VAL A 111 -12.91 -19.66 -6.00
CA VAL A 111 -14.09 -20.44 -6.37
C VAL A 111 -14.88 -19.70 -7.44
N ILE A 112 -15.17 -20.39 -8.55
CA ILE A 112 -16.00 -19.84 -9.62
C ILE A 112 -17.47 -20.18 -9.34
N LEU A 113 -18.26 -19.15 -9.06
CA LEU A 113 -19.72 -19.27 -8.92
C LEU A 113 -20.36 -19.25 -10.31
N GLY A 114 -20.68 -20.42 -10.86
CA GLY A 114 -21.33 -20.51 -12.17
C GLY A 114 -21.40 -21.91 -12.76
N LYS A 115 -22.31 -22.10 -13.72
CA LYS A 115 -22.43 -23.35 -14.49
C LYS A 115 -21.43 -23.33 -15.64
N LEU A 116 -20.18 -23.71 -15.34
CA LEU A 116 -19.15 -24.00 -16.34
C LEU A 116 -18.79 -25.49 -16.30
N ALA A 117 -18.36 -26.02 -17.44
CA ALA A 117 -17.71 -27.34 -17.47
C ALA A 117 -16.45 -27.31 -16.60
N GLU A 118 -16.15 -28.42 -15.92
CA GLU A 118 -15.07 -28.47 -14.93
C GLU A 118 -13.70 -28.17 -15.55
N SER A 119 -13.43 -28.69 -16.75
CA SER A 119 -12.22 -28.39 -17.52
C SER A 119 -12.06 -26.90 -17.86
N THR A 120 -13.17 -26.18 -18.06
CA THR A 120 -13.14 -24.73 -18.28
C THR A 120 -12.82 -23.99 -16.99
N LYS A 121 -13.38 -24.43 -15.84
CA LYS A 121 -13.08 -23.82 -14.55
C LYS A 121 -11.60 -23.96 -14.19
N GLU A 122 -11.02 -25.14 -14.37
CA GLU A 122 -9.60 -25.40 -14.12
C GLU A 122 -8.71 -24.45 -14.92
N ARG A 123 -8.97 -24.31 -16.23
CA ARG A 123 -8.23 -23.39 -17.10
C ARG A 123 -8.35 -21.92 -16.66
N VAL A 124 -9.53 -21.50 -16.21
CA VAL A 124 -9.75 -20.14 -15.70
C VAL A 124 -8.99 -19.93 -14.39
N LEU A 125 -9.12 -20.85 -13.43
CA LEU A 125 -8.41 -20.77 -12.15
C LEU A 125 -6.90 -20.75 -12.34
N GLU A 126 -6.37 -21.53 -13.28
CA GLU A 126 -4.94 -21.52 -13.60
C GLU A 126 -4.51 -20.21 -14.30
N GLY A 127 -5.39 -19.60 -15.09
CA GLY A 127 -5.19 -18.27 -15.65
C GLY A 127 -5.12 -17.17 -14.59
N LEU A 128 -5.97 -17.24 -13.55
CA LEU A 128 -6.01 -16.27 -12.47
C LEU A 128 -4.71 -16.21 -11.67
N LYS A 129 -3.99 -17.34 -11.52
CA LYS A 129 -2.69 -17.39 -10.82
C LYS A 129 -1.61 -16.52 -11.47
N ARG A 130 -1.78 -16.16 -12.75
CA ARG A 130 -0.82 -15.33 -13.52
C ARG A 130 -1.21 -13.85 -13.59
N LYS A 131 -2.37 -13.49 -13.05
CA LYS A 131 -2.85 -12.11 -13.05
C LYS A 131 -2.04 -11.24 -12.10
N LYS A 132 -1.89 -9.96 -12.45
CA LYS A 132 -1.23 -8.99 -11.58
C LYS A 132 -2.11 -8.69 -10.37
N LEU A 133 -1.49 -8.31 -9.25
CA LEU A 133 -2.19 -8.02 -8.00
C LEU A 133 -3.28 -6.94 -8.14
N ASN A 134 -3.04 -5.92 -8.97
CA ASN A 134 -4.00 -4.86 -9.24
C ASN A 134 -5.22 -5.32 -10.06
N GLU A 135 -5.11 -6.45 -10.78
CA GLU A 135 -6.24 -7.09 -11.46
C GLU A 135 -7.03 -8.01 -10.51
N MET A 136 -6.53 -8.25 -9.29
CA MET A 136 -7.07 -9.17 -8.29
C MET A 136 -7.54 -8.44 -7.02
N ASN A 137 -7.94 -7.17 -7.13
CA ASN A 137 -8.40 -6.33 -6.01
C ASN A 137 -7.41 -6.26 -4.82
N GLY A 138 -6.11 -6.37 -5.09
CA GLY A 138 -5.09 -6.35 -4.03
C GLY A 138 -4.89 -7.67 -3.30
N LEU A 139 -5.55 -8.76 -3.73
CA LEU A 139 -5.46 -10.08 -3.08
C LEU A 139 -4.47 -10.98 -3.84
N PRO A 140 -3.33 -11.35 -3.24
CA PRO A 140 -2.36 -12.21 -3.91
C PRO A 140 -2.78 -13.69 -3.88
N HIS A 141 -2.38 -14.46 -4.89
CA HIS A 141 -2.64 -15.91 -4.92
C HIS A 141 -1.91 -16.67 -3.79
N TRP A 142 -0.72 -16.22 -3.40
CA TRP A 142 -0.05 -16.71 -2.20
C TRP A 142 0.54 -15.55 -1.40
N LEU A 143 0.62 -15.74 -0.09
CA LEU A 143 1.22 -14.79 0.84
C LEU A 143 2.20 -15.52 1.76
N THR A 144 3.45 -15.05 1.76
CA THR A 144 4.50 -15.57 2.63
C THR A 144 4.48 -14.84 3.97
N LEU A 145 4.40 -15.61 5.05
CA LEU A 145 4.14 -15.15 6.40
C LEU A 145 5.26 -15.60 7.34
N LYS A 146 5.78 -14.65 8.12
CA LYS A 146 6.65 -14.91 9.26
C LYS A 146 6.24 -14.05 10.45
N ILE A 147 6.19 -14.67 11.62
CA ILE A 147 5.90 -13.98 12.88
C ILE A 147 7.03 -12.99 13.16
N GLY A 148 6.69 -11.78 13.63
CA GLY A 148 7.64 -10.74 13.99
C GLY A 148 7.90 -9.69 12.91
N ILE A 149 7.28 -9.82 11.72
CA ILE A 149 7.42 -8.88 10.60
C ILE A 149 6.19 -7.98 10.47
N LYS A 150 6.39 -6.79 9.90
CA LYS A 150 5.34 -5.82 9.57
C LYS A 150 4.59 -6.23 8.30
N TYR A 151 3.27 -6.22 8.36
CA TYR A 151 2.35 -6.39 7.25
C TYR A 151 1.37 -5.23 7.20
N MET A 152 0.82 -4.98 6.02
CA MET A 152 -0.17 -3.93 5.77
C MET A 152 -1.47 -4.58 5.30
N ILE A 153 -2.60 -4.12 5.82
CA ILE A 153 -3.92 -4.48 5.35
C ILE A 153 -4.20 -3.71 4.05
N THR A 154 -4.61 -4.40 2.99
CA THR A 154 -4.87 -3.82 1.67
C THR A 154 -6.34 -3.56 1.37
N ASN A 155 -7.25 -4.01 2.26
CA ASN A 155 -8.68 -3.97 2.06
C ASN A 155 -9.38 -3.52 3.36
N ASN A 156 -10.55 -2.89 3.23
CA ASN A 156 -11.34 -2.54 4.41
C ASN A 156 -12.03 -3.80 4.94
N ILE A 157 -11.62 -4.24 6.13
CA ILE A 157 -12.17 -5.42 6.81
C ILE A 157 -13.20 -4.95 7.82
N ASP A 158 -12.78 -4.07 8.74
CA ASP A 158 -13.62 -3.48 9.77
C ASP A 158 -13.17 -2.05 10.03
N VAL A 159 -14.03 -1.09 9.68
CA VAL A 159 -13.72 0.33 9.81
C VAL A 159 -13.82 0.79 11.27
N GLU A 160 -14.74 0.21 12.04
CA GLU A 160 -14.96 0.58 13.44
C GLU A 160 -13.77 0.15 14.29
N ASP A 161 -13.22 -1.03 14.02
CA ASP A 161 -12.03 -1.56 14.69
C ASP A 161 -10.70 -1.03 14.10
N GLY A 162 -10.76 -0.20 13.04
CA GLY A 162 -9.60 0.39 12.38
C GLY A 162 -8.78 -0.59 11.54
N LEU A 163 -9.36 -1.73 11.16
CA LEU A 163 -8.83 -2.70 10.20
C LEU A 163 -9.13 -2.25 8.77
N VAL A 164 -8.54 -1.13 8.39
CA VAL A 164 -8.74 -0.45 7.11
C VAL A 164 -7.55 -0.62 6.17
N ASN A 165 -7.76 -0.34 4.89
CA ASN A 165 -6.67 -0.27 3.92
C ASN A 165 -5.58 0.72 4.39
N GLY A 166 -4.32 0.29 4.37
CA GLY A 166 -3.16 1.03 4.84
C GLY A 166 -2.80 0.76 6.31
N ALA A 167 -3.67 0.11 7.08
CA ALA A 167 -3.37 -0.23 8.48
C ALA A 167 -2.18 -1.20 8.54
N CYS A 168 -1.15 -0.80 9.28
CA CYS A 168 0.08 -1.58 9.45
C CYS A 168 0.14 -2.24 10.83
N GLY A 169 0.64 -3.48 10.88
CA GLY A 169 0.87 -4.18 12.14
C GLY A 169 1.94 -5.25 12.04
N ILE A 170 2.44 -5.70 13.18
CA ILE A 170 3.43 -6.78 13.29
C ILE A 170 2.70 -8.10 13.49
N LEU A 171 2.94 -9.10 12.66
CA LEU A 171 2.37 -10.43 12.84
C LEU A 171 2.85 -11.06 14.14
N LYS A 172 1.92 -11.40 15.03
CA LYS A 172 2.21 -11.97 16.36
C LYS A 172 1.87 -13.45 16.46
N LEU A 173 0.82 -13.87 15.79
CA LEU A 173 0.31 -15.24 15.88
C LEU A 173 -0.34 -15.66 14.56
N ILE A 174 -0.13 -16.92 14.21
CA ILE A 174 -0.81 -17.61 13.12
C ILE A 174 -1.56 -18.79 13.73
N THR A 175 -2.86 -18.89 13.43
CA THR A 175 -3.69 -20.02 13.87
C THR A 175 -4.08 -20.89 12.70
N PHE A 176 -4.09 -22.20 12.93
CA PHE A 176 -4.44 -23.20 11.93
C PHE A 176 -5.72 -23.92 12.31
N GLU A 177 -6.49 -24.34 11.30
CA GLU A 177 -7.59 -25.28 11.49
C GLU A 177 -7.04 -26.71 11.55
N ASN A 178 -7.39 -27.45 12.60
CA ASN A 178 -7.12 -28.88 12.67
C ASN A 178 -8.19 -29.64 11.89
N ASN A 179 -8.01 -29.76 10.57
CA ASN A 179 -8.84 -30.63 9.75
C ASN A 179 -8.39 -32.09 9.92
N LYS A 180 -9.09 -32.87 10.76
CA LYS A 180 -8.81 -34.30 11.00
C LYS A 180 -8.87 -35.18 9.73
N SER A 181 -9.39 -34.66 8.62
CA SER A 181 -9.69 -35.42 7.40
C SER A 181 -8.71 -35.14 6.23
N GLN A 182 -7.81 -34.16 6.35
CA GLN A 182 -6.77 -33.89 5.35
C GLN A 182 -5.47 -33.57 6.08
N ALA A 183 -4.35 -34.16 5.66
CA ALA A 183 -3.01 -33.90 6.19
C ALA A 183 -2.47 -32.49 5.86
N LYS A 184 -3.35 -31.48 5.78
CA LYS A 184 -3.05 -30.09 5.44
C LYS A 184 -3.76 -29.17 6.42
N ASN A 185 -2.98 -28.54 7.29
CA ASN A 185 -3.43 -27.44 8.13
C ASN A 185 -3.70 -26.22 7.24
N SER A 186 -4.92 -25.68 7.27
CA SER A 186 -5.24 -24.39 6.64
C SER A 186 -5.02 -23.26 7.62
N LEU A 187 -4.45 -22.15 7.16
CA LEU A 187 -4.34 -20.92 7.94
C LEU A 187 -5.73 -20.30 8.10
N VAL A 188 -6.12 -19.99 9.35
CA VAL A 188 -7.46 -19.52 9.71
C VAL A 188 -7.44 -18.08 10.24
N GLY A 189 -6.34 -17.67 10.89
CA GLY A 189 -6.29 -16.37 11.53
C GLY A 189 -4.88 -15.81 11.61
N LEU A 190 -4.80 -14.48 11.48
CA LEU A 190 -3.60 -13.68 11.66
C LEU A 190 -3.87 -12.63 12.72
N PHE A 191 -2.95 -12.49 13.67
CA PHE A 191 -3.03 -11.46 14.70
C PHE A 191 -1.95 -10.41 14.45
N LEU A 192 -2.36 -9.19 14.09
CA LEU A 192 -1.46 -8.07 13.88
C LEU A 192 -1.44 -7.17 15.12
N GLY A 193 -0.28 -7.03 15.76
CA GLY A 193 -0.08 -6.04 16.80
C GLY A 193 0.13 -4.65 16.18
N LYS A 194 -0.55 -3.61 16.69
CA LYS A 194 -0.40 -2.23 16.19
C LYS A 194 1.07 -1.80 16.15
N CYS A 195 1.50 -1.20 15.04
CA CYS A 195 2.77 -0.49 14.99
C CYS A 195 2.63 0.80 15.80
N ARG A 196 3.40 0.92 16.88
CA ARG A 196 3.64 2.21 17.55
C ARG A 196 4.70 2.99 16.80
#